data_AF-B0DPE8-F1
#
_entry.id   AF-B0DPE8-F1
#
_cell.length_a   1.000
_cell.length_b   1.000
_cell.length_c   1.000
_cell.angle_alpha   90.00
_cell.angle_beta   90.00
_cell.angle_gamma   90.00
#
_symmetry.space_group_name_H-M   'P 1'
#
loop_
_entity.id
_entity.type
_entity.pdbx_description
1 polymer ?
#
loop_
_entity_poly.entity_id
_entity_poly.type
_entity_poly.pdbx_seq_one_letter_code
_entity_poly.pdbx_strand_id
1 'polypeptide(L)'
;MTLDDLILKCFSTLSPKCKDEELEDLIYFILDLYSFHGVPVAIAEVDIAQLVVDLRAVLEEHAAKLRQWKKTITGKSTTSLAKDQDEHLFLVLDKNVQGIPWESIPILRGRSVSRIPNIEFLYDRLAFAKWKRQGELVEDELITGAVIDPRKGYFILNPSGDLARTEGRFRDWAHGMKKAGWDGVIGQAVSEQQFVNALKTQDLVVYFGHGGGEQYIRSHRIRSLPKCAATMLWGRSSGALRELGDFDRTGTPYNYMLAGCPTLVANLWDITDKDIDKFSQSVFDKLRLTPADDSKWNEPGKESHASPSLSLVASVAQSRDSCKLKYLTGAAPVVYGIPFYI
;
A
#
# COMPACT_ATOMS: atom_id res chain seq x y z
N MET A 1 13.77 -31.08 22.34
CA MET A 1 13.36 -30.22 21.21
C MET A 1 13.49 -28.78 21.66
N THR A 2 14.11 -27.93 20.85
CA THR A 2 14.16 -26.48 21.08
C THR A 2 13.33 -25.81 19.99
N LEU A 3 12.46 -24.88 20.36
CA LEU A 3 11.74 -24.07 19.38
C LEU A 3 12.75 -23.19 18.63
N ASP A 4 12.51 -23.03 17.34
CA ASP A 4 13.31 -22.14 16.49
C ASP A 4 13.17 -20.69 16.97
N ASP A 5 14.29 -19.95 16.99
CA ASP A 5 14.32 -18.56 17.46
C ASP A 5 13.40 -17.65 16.64
N LEU A 6 13.16 -17.93 15.35
CA LEU A 6 12.25 -17.17 14.51
C LEU A 6 10.80 -17.34 14.95
N ILE A 7 10.43 -18.56 15.34
CA ILE A 7 9.09 -18.88 15.86
C ILE A 7 8.89 -18.16 17.20
N LEU A 8 9.87 -18.26 18.10
CA LEU A 8 9.84 -17.55 19.38
C LEU A 8 9.77 -16.04 19.21
N LYS A 9 10.54 -15.48 18.27
CA LYS A 9 10.50 -14.06 17.92
C LYS A 9 9.14 -13.66 17.36
N CYS A 10 8.48 -14.50 16.56
CA CYS A 10 7.13 -14.25 16.08
C CYS A 10 6.14 -14.16 17.24
N PHE A 11 6.15 -15.16 18.13
CA PHE A 11 5.26 -15.19 19.29
C PHE A 11 5.49 -14.03 20.26
N SER A 12 6.74 -13.59 20.40
CA SER A 12 7.07 -12.44 21.26
C SER A 12 6.53 -11.11 20.73
N THR A 13 6.07 -11.04 19.47
CA THR A 13 5.39 -9.85 18.93
C THR A 13 3.90 -9.78 19.25
N LEU A 14 3.31 -10.87 19.78
CA LEU A 14 1.91 -10.88 20.16
C LEU A 14 1.64 -9.87 21.28
N SER A 15 0.56 -9.11 21.14
CA SER A 15 0.18 -8.14 22.17
C SER A 15 -0.18 -8.89 23.46
N PRO A 16 0.33 -8.47 24.64
CA PRO A 16 -0.14 -9.03 25.92
C PRO A 16 -1.61 -8.72 26.23
N LYS A 17 -2.27 -7.91 25.39
CA LYS A 17 -3.71 -7.63 25.43
C LYS A 17 -4.52 -8.43 24.39
N CYS A 18 -3.90 -9.40 23.73
CA CYS A 18 -4.57 -10.38 22.88
C CYS A 18 -5.65 -11.12 23.67
N LYS A 19 -6.62 -11.70 22.97
CA LYS A 19 -7.62 -12.54 23.62
C LYS A 19 -7.01 -13.86 24.07
N ASP A 20 -7.64 -14.54 25.02
CA ASP A 20 -7.16 -15.83 25.52
C ASP A 20 -7.12 -16.88 24.40
N GLU A 21 -8.08 -16.86 23.47
CA GLU A 21 -8.12 -17.81 22.35
C GLU A 21 -6.88 -17.72 21.45
N GLU A 22 -6.28 -16.53 21.29
CA GLU A 22 -5.04 -16.36 20.50
C GLU A 22 -3.82 -17.02 21.19
N LEU A 23 -3.83 -17.08 22.53
CA LEU A 23 -2.80 -17.74 23.32
C LEU A 23 -3.04 -19.25 23.38
N GLU A 24 -4.29 -19.68 23.46
CA GLU A 24 -4.67 -21.09 23.38
C GLU A 24 -4.24 -21.70 22.04
N ASP A 25 -4.56 -21.05 20.91
CA ASP A 25 -4.15 -21.48 19.58
C ASP A 25 -2.63 -21.64 19.48
N LEU A 26 -1.88 -20.71 20.08
CA LEU A 26 -0.43 -20.76 20.15
C LEU A 26 0.07 -21.96 20.97
N ILE A 27 -0.55 -22.23 22.11
CA ILE A 27 -0.21 -23.38 22.96
C ILE A 27 -0.48 -24.67 22.19
N TYR A 28 -1.64 -24.81 21.54
CA TYR A 28 -1.95 -25.99 20.72
C TYR A 28 -0.96 -26.17 19.58
N PHE A 29 -0.57 -25.10 18.89
CA PHE A 29 0.48 -25.17 17.86
C PHE A 29 1.80 -25.73 18.42
N ILE A 30 2.22 -25.31 19.61
CA ILE A 30 3.43 -25.82 20.24
C ILE A 30 3.28 -27.28 20.66
N LEU A 31 2.12 -27.68 21.21
CA LEU A 31 1.82 -29.07 21.57
C LEU A 31 1.83 -30.00 20.34
N ASP A 32 1.26 -29.55 19.23
CA ASP A 32 1.29 -30.27 17.95
C ASP A 32 2.73 -30.42 17.43
N LEU A 33 3.57 -29.39 17.57
CA LEU A 33 5.00 -29.49 17.22
C LEU A 33 5.72 -30.56 18.05
N TYR A 34 5.46 -30.65 19.36
CA TYR A 34 6.03 -31.70 20.20
C TYR A 34 5.59 -33.09 19.74
N SER A 35 4.29 -33.26 19.49
CA SER A 35 3.72 -34.51 18.98
C SER A 35 4.35 -34.92 17.64
N PHE A 36 4.50 -33.97 16.71
CA PHE A 36 5.12 -34.20 15.41
C PHE A 36 6.60 -34.63 15.50
N HIS A 37 7.33 -34.16 16.52
CA HIS A 37 8.72 -34.57 16.77
C HIS A 37 8.83 -35.84 17.64
N GLY A 38 7.72 -36.57 17.84
CA GLY A 38 7.70 -37.83 18.56
C GLY A 38 7.78 -37.68 20.09
N VAL A 39 7.51 -36.48 20.62
CA VAL A 39 7.37 -36.25 22.06
C VAL A 39 5.89 -36.43 22.42
N PRO A 40 5.50 -37.53 23.09
CA PRO A 40 4.11 -37.76 23.44
C PRO A 40 3.68 -36.76 24.51
N VAL A 41 2.63 -35.99 24.21
CA VAL A 41 2.00 -35.09 25.18
C VAL A 41 0.52 -35.46 25.28
N ALA A 42 0.07 -35.86 26.47
CA ALA A 42 -1.33 -36.09 26.74
C ALA A 42 -2.06 -34.74 26.88
N ILE A 43 -2.57 -34.20 25.77
CA ILE A 43 -3.21 -32.87 25.73
C ILE A 43 -4.32 -32.73 26.79
N ALA A 44 -5.06 -33.81 27.07
CA ALA A 44 -6.11 -33.83 28.09
C ALA A 44 -5.61 -33.63 29.53
N GLU A 45 -4.32 -33.84 29.79
CA GLU A 45 -3.68 -33.65 31.09
C GLU A 45 -3.01 -32.27 31.21
N VAL A 46 -2.98 -31.49 30.13
CA VAL A 46 -2.38 -30.15 30.12
C VAL A 46 -3.40 -29.12 30.58
N ASP A 47 -3.07 -28.37 31.62
CA ASP A 47 -3.86 -27.22 32.06
C ASP A 47 -3.63 -26.03 31.13
N ILE A 48 -4.40 -25.97 30.04
CA ILE A 48 -4.32 -24.91 29.03
C ILE A 48 -4.62 -23.54 29.65
N ALA A 49 -5.59 -23.46 30.57
CA ALA A 49 -5.97 -22.20 31.19
C ALA A 49 -4.81 -21.60 32.01
N GLN A 50 -4.11 -22.44 32.77
CA GLN A 50 -2.91 -22.00 33.49
C GLN A 50 -1.78 -21.59 32.54
N LEU A 51 -1.55 -22.33 31.45
CA LEU A 51 -0.55 -21.96 30.45
C LEU A 51 -0.84 -20.63 29.76
N VAL A 52 -2.11 -20.30 29.52
CA VAL A 52 -2.51 -18.98 28.99
C VAL A 52 -2.11 -17.86 29.95
N VAL A 53 -2.37 -18.05 31.25
CA VAL A 53 -1.98 -17.08 32.30
C VAL A 53 -0.46 -16.90 32.34
N ASP A 54 0.28 -18.01 32.35
CA ASP A 54 1.74 -18.01 32.42
C ASP A 54 2.36 -17.35 31.17
N LEU A 55 1.87 -17.71 29.99
CA LEU A 55 2.32 -17.14 28.71
C LEU A 55 2.03 -15.65 28.64
N ARG A 56 0.84 -15.21 29.09
CA ARG A 56 0.50 -13.79 29.16
C ARG A 56 1.45 -13.03 30.10
N ALA A 57 1.74 -13.57 31.28
CA ALA A 57 2.68 -12.96 32.22
C ALA A 57 4.09 -12.78 31.60
N VAL A 58 4.57 -13.80 30.88
CA VAL A 58 5.85 -13.74 30.16
C VAL A 58 5.82 -12.67 29.05
N LEU A 59 4.74 -12.59 28.27
CA LEU A 59 4.58 -11.56 27.24
C LEU A 59 4.53 -10.14 27.83
N GLU A 60 3.86 -9.95 28.97
CA GLU A 60 3.82 -8.67 29.68
C GLU A 60 5.21 -8.23 30.14
N GLU A 61 5.97 -9.15 30.76
CA GLU A 61 7.33 -8.91 31.21
C GLU A 61 8.26 -8.59 30.03
N HIS A 62 8.18 -9.38 28.96
CA HIS A 62 8.96 -9.17 27.74
C HIS A 62 8.64 -7.82 27.10
N ALA A 63 7.36 -7.46 26.97
CA ALA A 63 6.93 -6.18 26.42
C ALA A 63 7.35 -4.99 27.31
N ALA A 64 7.42 -5.16 28.64
CA ALA A 64 7.94 -4.14 29.54
C ALA A 64 9.45 -3.94 29.36
N LYS A 65 10.22 -5.04 29.31
CA LYS A 65 11.68 -5.02 29.05
C LYS A 65 12.01 -4.41 27.69
N LEU A 66 11.30 -4.80 26.63
CA LEU A 66 11.44 -4.21 25.30
C LEU A 66 11.17 -2.70 25.29
N ARG A 67 10.13 -2.24 25.99
CA ARG A 67 9.81 -0.81 26.10
C ARG A 67 10.92 -0.04 26.82
N GLN A 68 11.46 -0.60 27.91
CA GLN A 68 12.60 0.00 28.63
C GLN A 68 13.85 0.05 27.75
N TRP A 69 14.18 -1.05 27.07
CA TRP A 69 15.33 -1.14 26.17
C TRP A 69 15.23 -0.14 25.00
N LYS A 70 14.07 -0.06 24.34
CA LYS A 70 13.81 0.94 23.30
C LYS A 70 13.95 2.37 23.84
N LYS A 71 13.44 2.65 25.05
CA LYS A 71 13.58 3.98 25.68
C LYS A 71 15.05 4.36 25.92
N THR A 72 15.89 3.42 26.33
CA THR A 72 17.34 3.63 26.55
C THR A 72 18.09 3.91 25.25
N ILE A 73 17.72 3.24 24.15
CA ILE A 73 18.41 3.37 22.85
C ILE A 73 17.91 4.55 22.02
N THR A 74 16.60 4.79 22.01
CA THR A 74 15.98 5.78 21.09
C THR A 74 15.65 7.11 21.75
N GLY A 75 15.80 7.23 23.08
CA GLY A 75 15.49 8.45 23.84
C GLY A 75 14.01 8.89 23.82
N LYS A 76 13.12 8.18 23.11
CA LYS A 76 11.69 8.52 22.95
C LYS A 76 10.81 7.52 23.71
N SER A 77 9.86 8.04 24.49
CA SER A 77 8.81 7.25 25.16
C SER A 77 7.67 6.97 24.18
N THR A 78 7.82 6.01 23.26
CA THR A 78 6.73 5.64 22.36
C THR A 78 5.82 4.59 23.03
N THR A 79 4.57 4.97 23.28
CA THR A 79 3.50 4.15 23.90
C THR A 79 2.76 3.24 22.91
N SER A 80 3.28 3.09 21.69
CA SER A 80 2.93 2.00 20.78
C SER A 80 4.25 1.38 20.32
N LEU A 81 4.26 0.08 19.99
CA LEU A 81 5.30 -0.50 19.15
C LEU A 81 5.53 0.49 18.01
N ALA A 82 6.60 1.27 18.07
CA ALA A 82 6.85 2.33 17.12
C ALA A 82 6.70 1.70 15.74
N LYS A 83 5.71 2.17 14.97
CA LYS A 83 5.62 1.87 13.55
C LYS A 83 6.99 2.26 13.02
N ASP A 84 7.81 1.27 12.70
CA ASP A 84 8.95 1.50 11.83
C ASP A 84 8.34 2.13 10.59
N GLN A 85 8.51 3.45 10.44
CA GLN A 85 7.82 4.18 9.38
C GLN A 85 8.28 3.72 7.99
N ASP A 86 9.37 2.94 7.96
CA ASP A 86 9.95 2.30 6.78
C ASP A 86 9.63 0.80 6.62
N GLU A 87 8.93 0.15 7.56
CA GLU A 87 8.54 -1.26 7.33
C GLU A 87 7.44 -1.31 6.26
N HIS A 88 7.69 -2.11 5.22
CA HIS A 88 6.75 -2.34 4.14
C HIS A 88 6.59 -3.84 3.87
N LEU A 89 5.33 -4.29 3.72
CA LEU A 89 4.98 -5.68 3.45
C LEU A 89 4.51 -5.84 2.01
N PHE A 90 5.17 -6.75 1.29
CA PHE A 90 4.76 -7.18 -0.04
C PHE A 90 3.93 -8.47 0.04
N LEU A 91 2.71 -8.43 -0.48
CA LEU A 91 1.84 -9.60 -0.60
C LEU A 91 1.98 -10.20 -2.01
N VAL A 92 2.44 -11.45 -2.08
CA VAL A 92 2.34 -12.30 -3.28
C VAL A 92 1.11 -13.18 -3.09
N LEU A 93 0.05 -12.92 -3.86
CA LEU A 93 -1.26 -13.52 -3.64
C LEU A 93 -1.61 -14.54 -4.73
N ASP A 94 -2.01 -15.74 -4.31
CA ASP A 94 -2.63 -16.74 -5.19
C ASP A 94 -3.89 -16.18 -5.86
N LYS A 95 -4.18 -16.65 -7.09
CA LYS A 95 -5.31 -16.18 -7.90
C LYS A 95 -6.63 -16.19 -7.14
N ASN A 96 -6.86 -17.16 -6.26
CA ASN A 96 -8.14 -17.34 -5.56
C ASN A 96 -8.36 -16.31 -4.46
N VAL A 97 -7.29 -15.80 -3.85
CA VAL A 97 -7.35 -14.91 -2.68
C VAL A 97 -7.13 -13.43 -3.00
N GLN A 98 -6.91 -13.09 -4.27
CA GLN A 98 -6.72 -11.70 -4.72
C GLN A 98 -7.96 -10.82 -4.50
N GLY A 99 -9.17 -11.38 -4.45
CA GLY A 99 -10.38 -10.61 -4.16
C GLY A 99 -10.50 -10.16 -2.70
N ILE A 100 -9.71 -10.72 -1.79
CA ILE A 100 -9.81 -10.43 -0.35
C ILE A 100 -9.03 -9.13 -0.06
N PRO A 101 -9.61 -8.18 0.70
CA PRO A 101 -8.93 -6.95 1.08
C PRO A 101 -7.99 -7.17 2.27
N TRP A 102 -6.94 -7.96 2.07
CA TRP A 102 -5.95 -8.33 3.11
C TRP A 102 -5.40 -7.11 3.85
N GLU A 103 -5.19 -5.99 3.16
CA GLU A 103 -4.69 -4.73 3.73
C GLU A 103 -5.64 -4.07 4.73
N SER A 104 -6.87 -4.56 4.84
CA SER A 104 -7.90 -4.07 5.76
C SER A 104 -8.23 -5.02 6.90
N ILE A 105 -7.57 -6.19 7.00
CA ILE A 105 -7.68 -7.03 8.19
C ILE A 105 -7.03 -6.31 9.40
N PRO A 106 -7.49 -6.54 10.64
CA PRO A 106 -7.05 -5.75 11.80
C PRO A 106 -5.53 -5.64 11.99
N ILE A 107 -4.77 -6.71 11.76
CA ILE A 107 -3.31 -6.73 11.94
C ILE A 107 -2.54 -5.99 10.83
N LEU A 108 -3.13 -5.77 9.65
CA LEU A 108 -2.52 -5.06 8.53
C LEU A 108 -3.09 -3.66 8.32
N ARG A 109 -4.27 -3.36 8.86
CA ARG A 109 -4.93 -2.07 8.65
C ARG A 109 -4.07 -0.92 9.18
N GLY A 110 -3.78 0.04 8.31
CA GLY A 110 -2.95 1.20 8.65
C GLY A 110 -1.43 0.93 8.63
N ARG A 111 -1.00 -0.24 8.13
CA ARG A 111 0.40 -0.57 7.80
C ARG A 111 0.67 -0.39 6.31
N SER A 112 1.93 -0.19 5.96
CA SER A 112 2.37 -0.07 4.57
C SER A 112 2.37 -1.45 3.92
N VAL A 113 1.34 -1.75 3.12
CA VAL A 113 1.16 -3.05 2.45
C VAL A 113 0.81 -2.83 0.99
N SER A 114 1.53 -3.49 0.08
CA SER A 114 1.20 -3.55 -1.34
C SER A 114 1.21 -4.99 -1.85
N ARG A 115 0.69 -5.19 -3.06
CA ARG A 115 0.62 -6.46 -3.76
C ARG A 115 1.64 -6.49 -4.88
N ILE A 116 2.27 -7.63 -5.10
CA ILE A 116 3.15 -7.85 -6.25
C ILE A 116 2.74 -9.13 -6.97
N PRO A 117 2.88 -9.19 -8.31
CA PRO A 117 2.50 -10.39 -9.06
C PRO A 117 3.40 -11.58 -8.74
N ASN A 118 4.70 -11.34 -8.54
CA ASN A 118 5.71 -12.34 -8.21
C ASN A 118 6.98 -11.65 -7.68
N ILE A 119 7.92 -12.45 -7.19
CA ILE A 119 9.17 -11.97 -6.60
C ILE A 119 10.12 -11.38 -7.65
N GLU A 120 10.14 -11.91 -8.87
CA GLU A 120 11.01 -11.38 -9.94
C GLU A 120 10.64 -9.96 -10.33
N PHE A 121 9.35 -9.66 -10.41
CA PHE A 121 8.85 -8.30 -10.61
C PHE A 121 9.33 -7.37 -9.50
N LEU A 122 9.33 -7.82 -8.24
CA LEU A 122 9.83 -7.02 -7.12
C LEU A 122 11.32 -6.70 -7.30
N TYR A 123 12.16 -7.70 -7.58
CA TYR A 123 13.59 -7.49 -7.80
C TYR A 123 13.86 -6.52 -8.95
N ASP A 124 13.19 -6.74 -10.07
CA ASP A 124 13.31 -5.89 -11.26
C ASP A 124 12.88 -4.43 -10.98
N ARG A 125 11.76 -4.22 -10.28
CA ARG A 125 11.32 -2.86 -9.90
C ARG A 125 12.26 -2.18 -8.90
N LEU A 126 12.78 -2.91 -7.92
CA LEU A 126 13.75 -2.38 -6.95
C LEU A 126 15.08 -2.03 -7.62
N ALA A 127 15.56 -2.89 -8.53
CA ALA A 127 16.77 -2.64 -9.30
C ALA A 127 16.62 -1.41 -10.21
N PHE A 128 15.48 -1.27 -10.89
CA PHE A 128 15.18 -0.10 -11.72
C PHE A 128 15.09 1.19 -10.89
N ALA A 129 14.43 1.14 -9.72
CA ALA A 129 14.35 2.27 -8.81
C ALA A 129 15.74 2.71 -8.32
N LYS A 130 16.60 1.74 -7.95
CA LYS A 130 17.99 2.00 -7.56
C LYS A 130 18.81 2.59 -8.71
N TRP A 131 18.67 2.06 -9.93
CA TRP A 131 19.35 2.57 -11.11
C TRP A 131 18.95 4.02 -11.42
N LYS A 132 17.64 4.33 -11.38
CA LYS A 132 17.14 5.70 -11.60
C LYS A 132 17.72 6.66 -10.55
N ARG A 133 17.77 6.24 -9.27
CA ARG A 133 18.40 7.00 -8.20
C ARG A 133 19.89 7.19 -8.40
N GLN A 134 20.65 6.24 -8.92
CA GLN A 134 22.09 6.44 -9.14
C GLN A 134 22.41 7.47 -10.23
N GLY A 135 21.46 7.74 -11.13
CA GLY A 135 21.58 8.80 -12.15
C GLY A 135 21.26 10.20 -11.62
N GLU A 136 20.65 10.32 -10.45
CA GLU A 136 20.27 11.57 -9.78
C GLU A 136 21.13 11.63 -8.49
N LEU A 137 21.85 12.72 -8.18
CA LEU A 137 22.79 12.76 -7.04
C LEU A 137 22.09 12.71 -5.65
N VAL A 138 21.34 11.64 -5.36
CA VAL A 138 20.55 11.43 -4.13
C VAL A 138 21.25 10.36 -3.30
N GLU A 139 22.16 10.78 -2.43
CA GLU A 139 22.79 9.95 -1.38
C GLU A 139 21.82 9.77 -0.19
N ASP A 140 20.62 9.24 -0.44
CA ASP A 140 19.74 8.85 0.66
C ASP A 140 19.59 7.33 0.71
N GLU A 141 20.42 6.70 1.54
CA GLU A 141 20.39 5.25 1.79
C GLU A 141 19.09 4.78 2.45
N LEU A 142 18.25 5.70 2.96
CA LEU A 142 17.02 5.38 3.69
C LEU A 142 15.83 5.10 2.76
N ILE A 143 15.84 5.57 1.51
CA ILE A 143 14.70 5.39 0.59
C ILE A 143 14.83 4.07 -0.19
N THR A 144 14.05 3.07 0.22
CA THR A 144 13.99 1.74 -0.42
C THR A 144 12.98 1.64 -1.58
N GLY A 145 12.18 2.69 -1.82
CA GLY A 145 11.15 2.74 -2.88
C GLY A 145 11.56 3.47 -4.16
N ALA A 146 10.61 3.68 -5.08
CA ALA A 146 10.78 4.55 -6.25
C ALA A 146 10.73 6.04 -5.85
N VAL A 147 11.47 6.88 -6.56
CA VAL A 147 11.36 8.34 -6.45
C VAL A 147 10.73 8.86 -7.74
N ILE A 148 9.64 9.61 -7.58
CA ILE A 148 8.91 10.21 -8.70
C ILE A 148 9.03 11.73 -8.61
N ASP A 149 9.19 12.38 -9.76
CA ASP A 149 9.17 13.84 -9.83
C ASP A 149 7.70 14.32 -9.73
N PRO A 150 7.30 15.01 -8.63
CA PRO A 150 5.92 15.44 -8.45
C PRO A 150 5.46 16.49 -9.46
N ARG A 151 6.35 17.08 -10.28
CA ARG A 151 5.98 18.00 -11.36
C ARG A 151 5.70 17.32 -12.69
N LYS A 152 6.23 16.12 -12.90
CA LYS A 152 5.99 15.30 -14.10
C LYS A 152 4.75 14.45 -13.94
N GLY A 153 3.62 15.13 -13.72
CA GLY A 153 2.34 14.49 -13.55
C GLY A 153 1.33 14.80 -14.65
N TYR A 154 0.37 13.89 -14.81
CA TYR A 154 -0.76 14.08 -15.71
C TYR A 154 -2.05 13.63 -15.06
N PHE A 155 -3.10 14.43 -15.16
CA PHE A 155 -4.41 14.05 -14.64
C PHE A 155 -5.47 13.86 -15.74
N ILE A 156 -6.38 12.93 -15.50
CA ILE A 156 -7.56 12.69 -16.33
C ILE A 156 -8.76 12.81 -15.39
N LEU A 157 -9.48 13.93 -15.43
CA LEU A 157 -10.58 14.22 -14.52
C LEU A 157 -11.92 14.24 -15.26
N ASN A 158 -12.84 13.36 -14.86
CA ASN A 158 -14.18 13.23 -15.43
C ASN A 158 -14.19 13.15 -16.97
N PRO A 159 -13.49 12.17 -17.57
CA PRO A 159 -13.38 12.08 -19.03
C PRO A 159 -14.69 11.74 -19.74
N SER A 160 -15.69 11.22 -19.03
CA SER A 160 -17.04 10.92 -19.53
C SER A 160 -18.03 12.07 -19.34
N GLY A 161 -17.70 13.08 -18.54
CA GLY A 161 -18.56 14.23 -18.26
C GLY A 161 -19.67 13.97 -17.23
N ASP A 162 -19.90 12.73 -16.80
CA ASP A 162 -20.99 12.34 -15.90
C ASP A 162 -20.63 12.38 -14.40
N LEU A 163 -19.36 12.57 -14.05
CA LEU A 163 -18.88 12.67 -12.66
C LEU A 163 -18.79 14.14 -12.18
N ALA A 164 -19.88 14.91 -12.36
CA ALA A 164 -19.89 16.35 -12.08
C ALA A 164 -19.50 16.72 -10.62
N ARG A 165 -19.84 15.87 -9.66
CA ARG A 165 -19.47 16.07 -8.24
C ARG A 165 -17.97 15.90 -8.01
N THR A 166 -17.38 14.84 -8.56
CA THR A 166 -15.95 14.56 -8.48
C THR A 166 -15.15 15.63 -9.21
N GLU A 167 -15.61 16.04 -10.41
CA GLU A 167 -15.02 17.16 -11.13
C GLU A 167 -15.05 18.44 -10.29
N GLY A 168 -16.21 18.79 -9.72
CA GLY A 168 -16.34 19.97 -8.87
C GLY A 168 -15.40 19.97 -7.66
N ARG A 169 -15.18 18.80 -7.06
CA ARG A 169 -14.30 18.65 -5.89
C ARG A 169 -12.81 18.77 -6.22
N PHE A 170 -12.38 18.24 -7.37
CA PHE A 170 -10.97 18.23 -7.76
C PHE A 170 -10.60 19.29 -8.79
N ARG A 171 -11.54 20.15 -9.21
CA ARG A 171 -11.31 21.22 -10.19
C ARG A 171 -10.18 22.15 -9.76
N ASP A 172 -10.24 22.66 -8.53
CA ASP A 172 -9.24 23.62 -8.02
C ASP A 172 -7.87 22.96 -7.85
N TRP A 173 -7.86 21.71 -7.38
CA TRP A 173 -6.65 20.89 -7.33
C TRP A 173 -6.05 20.75 -8.73
N ALA A 174 -6.83 20.30 -9.72
CA ALA A 174 -6.38 20.10 -11.09
C ALA A 174 -5.83 21.39 -11.74
N HIS A 175 -6.51 22.53 -11.53
CA HIS A 175 -6.02 23.82 -12.00
C HIS A 175 -4.74 24.27 -11.29
N GLY A 176 -4.61 24.01 -9.98
CA GLY A 176 -3.39 24.27 -9.23
C GLY A 176 -2.23 23.40 -9.70
N MET A 177 -2.46 22.11 -9.93
CA MET A 177 -1.44 21.19 -10.45
C MET A 177 -0.98 21.59 -11.86
N LYS A 178 -1.88 22.10 -12.71
CA LYS A 178 -1.47 22.68 -14.01
C LYS A 178 -0.47 23.82 -13.86
N LYS A 179 -0.64 24.67 -12.84
CA LYS A 179 0.32 25.75 -12.55
C LYS A 179 1.66 25.20 -12.04
N ALA A 180 1.64 24.06 -11.37
CA ALA A 180 2.82 23.34 -10.90
C ALA A 180 3.52 22.47 -11.98
N GLY A 181 3.09 22.59 -13.25
CA GLY A 181 3.72 21.93 -14.40
C GLY A 181 3.01 20.67 -14.91
N TRP A 182 1.87 20.29 -14.33
CA TRP A 182 1.10 19.14 -14.82
C TRP A 182 0.35 19.47 -16.12
N ASP A 183 0.10 18.45 -16.92
CA ASP A 183 -0.89 18.50 -18.00
C ASP A 183 -2.11 17.62 -17.67
N GLY A 184 -3.20 17.76 -18.41
CA GLY A 184 -4.38 16.93 -18.17
C GLY A 184 -5.67 17.41 -18.81
N VAL A 185 -6.66 16.53 -18.78
CA VAL A 185 -8.02 16.79 -19.27
C VAL A 185 -9.01 16.91 -18.11
N ILE A 186 -10.01 17.78 -18.26
CA ILE A 186 -11.10 17.99 -17.30
C ILE A 186 -12.42 17.99 -18.07
N GLY A 187 -13.38 17.15 -17.67
CA GLY A 187 -14.75 17.17 -18.20
C GLY A 187 -14.86 16.79 -19.68
N GLN A 188 -13.83 16.21 -20.28
CA GLN A 188 -13.78 15.85 -21.70
C GLN A 188 -13.02 14.55 -21.94
N ALA A 189 -13.39 13.82 -22.99
CA ALA A 189 -12.79 12.54 -23.34
C ALA A 189 -11.27 12.68 -23.60
N VAL A 190 -10.50 11.72 -23.07
CA VAL A 190 -9.08 11.58 -23.36
C VAL A 190 -8.92 10.65 -24.57
N SER A 191 -8.08 11.03 -25.53
CA SER A 191 -7.74 10.12 -26.65
C SER A 191 -6.80 9.01 -26.20
N GLU A 192 -6.85 7.86 -26.88
CA GLU A 192 -5.95 6.73 -26.60
C GLU A 192 -4.47 7.16 -26.69
N GLN A 193 -4.12 8.00 -27.67
CA GLN A 193 -2.75 8.49 -27.83
C GLN A 193 -2.32 9.43 -26.70
N GLN A 194 -3.20 10.31 -26.21
CA GLN A 194 -2.90 11.14 -25.03
C GLN A 194 -2.66 10.29 -23.80
N PHE A 195 -3.48 9.27 -23.57
CA PHE A 195 -3.32 8.37 -22.42
C PHE A 195 -2.01 7.56 -22.54
N VAL A 196 -1.71 7.00 -23.72
CA VAL A 196 -0.44 6.31 -23.99
C VAL A 196 0.76 7.23 -23.74
N ASN A 197 0.70 8.47 -24.22
CA ASN A 197 1.77 9.44 -24.01
C ASN A 197 1.95 9.78 -22.53
N ALA A 198 0.85 10.04 -21.82
CA ALA A 198 0.87 10.31 -20.38
C ALA A 198 1.56 9.18 -19.61
N LEU A 199 1.16 7.92 -19.85
CA LEU A 199 1.78 6.75 -19.18
C LEU A 199 3.25 6.57 -19.56
N LYS A 200 3.66 6.94 -20.77
CA LYS A 200 5.03 6.75 -21.26
C LYS A 200 5.99 7.82 -20.77
N THR A 201 5.56 9.09 -20.73
CA THR A 201 6.47 10.24 -20.55
C THR A 201 6.44 10.84 -19.15
N GLN A 202 5.36 10.63 -18.40
CA GLN A 202 5.19 11.19 -17.06
C GLN A 202 5.74 10.24 -16.01
N ASP A 203 5.97 10.76 -14.81
CA ASP A 203 6.32 9.94 -13.66
C ASP A 203 5.07 9.56 -12.84
N LEU A 204 4.01 10.38 -12.88
CA LEU A 204 2.73 10.11 -12.21
C LEU A 204 1.51 10.38 -13.11
N VAL A 205 0.56 9.44 -13.15
CA VAL A 205 -0.75 9.61 -13.80
C VAL A 205 -1.87 9.43 -12.78
N VAL A 206 -2.79 10.39 -12.71
CA VAL A 206 -3.95 10.35 -11.82
C VAL A 206 -5.24 10.32 -12.64
N TYR A 207 -6.06 9.29 -12.45
CA TYR A 207 -7.30 9.08 -13.19
C TYR A 207 -8.51 9.13 -12.26
N PHE A 208 -9.47 9.99 -12.58
CA PHE A 208 -10.78 10.09 -11.96
C PHE A 208 -11.85 9.83 -13.03
N GLY A 209 -12.36 8.61 -13.09
CA GLY A 209 -13.33 8.18 -14.08
C GLY A 209 -13.88 6.78 -13.78
N HIS A 210 -14.54 6.16 -14.75
CA HIS A 210 -15.07 4.80 -14.60
C HIS A 210 -14.03 3.73 -14.89
N GLY A 211 -14.02 2.66 -14.09
CA GLY A 211 -13.09 1.55 -14.29
C GLY A 211 -11.63 1.97 -14.10
N GLY A 212 -10.75 1.28 -14.81
CA GLY A 212 -9.34 1.64 -14.95
C GLY A 212 -9.03 2.45 -16.21
N GLY A 213 -10.05 2.99 -16.89
CA GLY A 213 -9.89 3.75 -18.13
C GLY A 213 -9.82 2.87 -19.38
N GLU A 214 -10.26 1.61 -19.31
CA GLU A 214 -10.24 0.63 -20.41
C GLU A 214 -11.06 1.08 -21.63
N GLN A 215 -12.03 1.97 -21.44
CA GLN A 215 -12.80 2.62 -22.49
C GLN A 215 -12.00 3.66 -23.30
N TYR A 216 -10.87 4.12 -22.77
CA TYR A 216 -10.01 5.13 -23.40
C TYR A 216 -8.68 4.58 -23.91
N ILE A 217 -8.19 3.47 -23.34
CA ILE A 217 -6.93 2.85 -23.73
C ILE A 217 -7.05 1.32 -23.74
N ARG A 218 -6.66 0.71 -24.86
CA ARG A 218 -6.70 -0.75 -24.99
C ARG A 218 -5.58 -1.39 -24.18
N SER A 219 -5.89 -2.51 -23.53
CA SER A 219 -4.95 -3.23 -22.65
C SER A 219 -3.61 -3.58 -23.33
N HIS A 220 -3.62 -3.94 -24.62
CA HIS A 220 -2.39 -4.26 -25.35
C HIS A 220 -1.46 -3.06 -25.53
N ARG A 221 -2.01 -1.83 -25.60
CA ARG A 221 -1.23 -0.61 -25.70
C ARG A 221 -0.46 -0.35 -24.42
N ILE A 222 -1.11 -0.54 -23.27
CA ILE A 222 -0.47 -0.47 -21.95
C ILE A 222 0.65 -1.50 -21.86
N ARG A 223 0.37 -2.79 -22.11
CA ARG A 223 1.38 -3.86 -22.03
C ARG A 223 2.59 -3.66 -22.94
N SER A 224 2.41 -2.96 -24.05
CA SER A 224 3.49 -2.67 -25.01
C SER A 224 4.35 -1.45 -24.65
N LEU A 225 4.05 -0.75 -23.56
CA LEU A 225 4.80 0.43 -23.17
C LEU A 225 6.23 0.03 -22.74
N PRO A 226 7.27 0.76 -23.20
CA PRO A 226 8.65 0.53 -22.76
C PRO A 226 8.90 1.04 -21.33
N LYS A 227 8.08 1.98 -20.87
CA LYS A 227 8.06 2.55 -19.52
C LYS A 227 6.61 2.90 -19.19
N CYS A 228 6.20 2.69 -17.94
CA CYS A 228 4.89 3.09 -17.44
C CYS A 228 5.03 3.91 -16.17
N ALA A 229 4.35 5.06 -16.12
CA ALA A 229 4.28 5.95 -14.98
C ALA A 229 3.66 5.25 -13.75
N ALA A 230 4.00 5.71 -12.55
CA ALA A 230 3.19 5.39 -11.37
C ALA A 230 1.76 5.89 -11.64
N THR A 231 0.74 5.12 -11.28
CA THR A 231 -0.64 5.43 -11.68
C THR A 231 -1.62 5.28 -10.52
N MET A 232 -2.56 6.22 -10.39
CA MET A 232 -3.66 6.12 -9.44
C MET A 232 -5.00 6.08 -10.19
N LEU A 233 -5.69 4.95 -10.12
CA LEU A 233 -6.98 4.72 -10.78
C LEU A 233 -8.13 4.83 -9.78
N TRP A 234 -8.65 6.04 -9.59
CA TRP A 234 -9.76 6.35 -8.67
C TRP A 234 -11.14 6.03 -9.26
N GLY A 235 -11.24 4.95 -10.03
CA GLY A 235 -12.49 4.46 -10.62
C GLY A 235 -13.03 3.22 -9.94
N ARG A 236 -14.34 3.01 -10.07
CA ARG A 236 -15.04 1.82 -9.58
C ARG A 236 -14.46 0.56 -10.23
N SER A 237 -14.19 -0.47 -9.43
CA SER A 237 -13.67 -1.76 -9.91
C SER A 237 -12.41 -1.68 -10.80
N SER A 238 -11.61 -0.61 -10.69
CA SER A 238 -10.38 -0.43 -11.48
C SER A 238 -9.31 -1.51 -11.20
N GLY A 239 -9.41 -2.17 -10.06
CA GLY A 239 -8.55 -3.25 -9.60
C GLY A 239 -9.22 -4.62 -9.59
N ALA A 240 -10.44 -4.73 -10.11
CA ALA A 240 -11.15 -6.00 -10.19
C ALA A 240 -10.45 -6.94 -11.19
N LEU A 241 -10.29 -8.20 -10.80
CA LEU A 241 -9.72 -9.24 -11.65
C LEU A 241 -10.83 -10.22 -12.03
N ARG A 242 -10.98 -10.48 -13.32
CA ARG A 242 -12.01 -11.38 -13.85
C ARG A 242 -11.63 -12.83 -13.56
N GLU A 243 -12.56 -13.55 -12.96
CA GLU A 243 -12.45 -14.99 -12.74
C GLU A 243 -12.61 -15.76 -14.05
N LEU A 244 -11.68 -16.69 -14.29
CA LEU A 244 -11.63 -17.51 -15.50
C LEU A 244 -11.53 -19.01 -15.15
N GLY A 245 -12.14 -19.40 -14.02
CA GLY A 245 -12.08 -20.76 -13.48
C GLY A 245 -10.64 -21.20 -13.21
N ASP A 246 -10.19 -22.23 -13.92
CA ASP A 246 -8.85 -22.80 -13.76
C ASP A 246 -7.73 -21.90 -14.31
N PHE A 247 -8.05 -20.96 -15.19
CA PHE A 247 -7.07 -20.01 -15.73
C PHE A 247 -6.76 -18.87 -14.76
N ASP A 248 -5.60 -18.25 -14.95
CA ASP A 248 -5.21 -17.06 -14.19
C ASP A 248 -6.19 -15.92 -14.40
N ARG A 249 -6.47 -15.19 -13.32
CA ARG A 249 -7.36 -14.04 -13.37
C ARG A 249 -6.72 -12.91 -14.16
N THR A 250 -7.53 -12.21 -14.95
CA THR A 250 -7.05 -11.11 -15.80
C THR A 250 -7.77 -9.81 -15.45
N GLY A 251 -7.05 -8.70 -15.44
CA GLY A 251 -7.66 -7.39 -15.26
C GLY A 251 -6.65 -6.28 -15.45
N THR A 252 -7.11 -5.05 -15.22
CA THR A 252 -6.33 -3.85 -15.46
C THR A 252 -5.02 -3.79 -14.69
N PRO A 253 -4.94 -4.19 -13.40
CA PRO A 253 -3.68 -4.17 -12.67
C PRO A 253 -2.53 -4.88 -13.36
N TYR A 254 -2.77 -6.07 -13.93
CA TYR A 254 -1.71 -6.82 -14.61
C TYR A 254 -1.23 -6.18 -15.91
N ASN A 255 -2.07 -5.42 -16.61
CA ASN A 255 -1.60 -4.69 -17.79
C ASN A 255 -0.55 -3.64 -17.41
N TYR A 256 -0.76 -2.94 -16.29
CA TYR A 256 0.18 -1.94 -15.76
C TYR A 256 1.43 -2.60 -15.19
N MET A 257 1.30 -3.70 -14.43
CA MET A 257 2.47 -4.41 -13.91
C MET A 257 3.34 -4.96 -15.06
N LEU A 258 2.75 -5.54 -16.10
CA LEU A 258 3.49 -5.99 -17.28
C LEU A 258 4.17 -4.84 -18.04
N ALA A 259 3.57 -3.65 -18.04
CA ALA A 259 4.16 -2.44 -18.62
C ALA A 259 5.29 -1.84 -17.78
N GLY A 260 5.61 -2.44 -16.64
CA GLY A 260 6.62 -1.93 -15.72
C GLY A 260 6.16 -0.73 -14.89
N CYS A 261 4.87 -0.59 -14.62
CA CYS A 261 4.38 0.43 -13.70
C CYS A 261 4.98 0.19 -12.31
N PRO A 262 5.68 1.16 -11.69
CA PRO A 262 6.31 0.97 -10.38
C PRO A 262 5.27 0.80 -9.28
N THR A 263 4.16 1.53 -9.38
CA THR A 263 3.10 1.53 -8.37
C THR A 263 1.75 1.86 -9.01
N LEU A 264 0.73 1.05 -8.71
CA LEU A 264 -0.63 1.24 -9.17
C LEU A 264 -1.61 1.24 -7.99
N VAL A 265 -2.38 2.30 -7.82
CA VAL A 265 -3.55 2.31 -6.92
C VAL A 265 -4.79 1.94 -7.71
N ALA A 266 -5.57 0.98 -7.20
CA ALA A 266 -6.80 0.53 -7.84
C ALA A 266 -7.83 0.06 -6.81
N ASN A 267 -9.11 0.00 -7.19
CA ASN A 267 -10.21 -0.42 -6.33
C ASN A 267 -10.69 -1.83 -6.68
N LEU A 268 -10.72 -2.73 -5.69
CA LEU A 268 -11.10 -4.13 -5.89
C LEU A 268 -12.54 -4.33 -6.38
N TRP A 269 -13.45 -3.43 -6.02
CA TRP A 269 -14.88 -3.51 -6.35
C TRP A 269 -15.50 -2.11 -6.50
N ASP A 270 -16.81 -2.08 -6.72
CA ASP A 270 -17.57 -0.84 -6.91
C ASP A 270 -17.71 -0.03 -5.62
N ILE A 271 -17.45 1.26 -5.74
CA ILE A 271 -17.39 2.23 -4.65
C ILE A 271 -18.30 3.42 -4.96
N THR A 272 -18.57 4.24 -3.94
CA THR A 272 -19.37 5.46 -4.11
C THR A 272 -18.47 6.68 -4.25
N ASP A 273 -18.79 7.56 -5.21
CA ASP A 273 -17.99 8.73 -5.59
C ASP A 273 -17.63 9.61 -4.38
N LYS A 274 -18.61 9.89 -3.51
CA LYS A 274 -18.40 10.79 -2.36
C LYS A 274 -17.33 10.28 -1.38
N ASP A 275 -17.33 8.98 -1.07
CA ASP A 275 -16.41 8.43 -0.07
C ASP A 275 -15.02 8.20 -0.68
N ILE A 276 -14.92 7.80 -1.96
CA ILE A 276 -13.62 7.66 -2.62
C ILE A 276 -12.96 9.00 -2.88
N ASP A 277 -13.73 10.05 -3.20
CA ASP A 277 -13.18 11.39 -3.36
C ASP A 277 -12.65 11.96 -2.05
N LYS A 278 -13.21 11.53 -0.91
CA LYS A 278 -12.66 11.85 0.41
C LYS A 278 -11.37 11.08 0.66
N PHE A 279 -11.34 9.81 0.28
CA PHE A 279 -10.16 8.96 0.38
C PHE A 279 -8.99 9.48 -0.44
N SER A 280 -9.20 9.75 -1.74
CA SER A 280 -8.16 10.20 -2.67
C SER A 280 -7.61 11.58 -2.30
N GLN A 281 -8.46 12.52 -1.87
CA GLN A 281 -8.00 13.79 -1.30
C GLN A 281 -7.09 13.55 -0.08
N SER A 282 -7.50 12.65 0.83
CA SER A 282 -6.71 12.33 2.02
C SER A 282 -5.36 11.68 1.70
N VAL A 283 -5.26 10.97 0.57
CA VAL A 283 -4.00 10.44 0.03
C VAL A 283 -3.14 11.58 -0.52
N PHE A 284 -3.70 12.48 -1.32
CA PHE A 284 -2.97 13.64 -1.86
C PHE A 284 -2.42 14.54 -0.77
N ASP A 285 -3.22 14.82 0.27
CA ASP A 285 -2.79 15.65 1.40
C ASP A 285 -1.61 15.01 2.15
N LYS A 286 -1.65 13.69 2.39
CA LYS A 286 -0.56 12.97 3.08
C LYS A 286 0.69 12.83 2.23
N LEU A 287 0.52 12.67 0.92
CA LEU A 287 1.62 12.68 -0.04
C LEU A 287 2.21 14.06 -0.27
N ARG A 288 1.55 15.14 0.15
CA ARG A 288 1.88 16.53 -0.25
C ARG A 288 1.80 16.75 -1.76
N LEU A 289 0.86 16.07 -2.41
CA LEU A 289 0.54 16.24 -3.81
C LEU A 289 -0.49 17.37 -3.97
N THR A 290 -0.19 18.54 -3.41
CA THR A 290 -1.10 19.69 -3.39
C THR A 290 -0.44 20.92 -4.02
N PRO A 291 -1.21 21.83 -4.65
CA PRO A 291 -0.65 23.05 -5.22
C PRO A 291 0.09 23.95 -4.22
N ALA A 292 -0.24 23.85 -2.93
CA ALA A 292 0.42 24.62 -1.87
C ALA A 292 1.84 24.12 -1.56
N ASP A 293 2.17 22.88 -1.95
CA ASP A 293 3.45 22.24 -1.70
C ASP A 293 4.41 22.31 -2.91
N ASP A 294 3.99 22.88 -4.05
CA ASP A 294 4.82 22.99 -5.28
C ASP A 294 6.16 23.71 -5.03
N SER A 295 6.16 24.75 -4.17
CA SER A 295 7.38 25.44 -3.79
C SER A 295 8.33 24.59 -2.94
N LYS A 296 7.82 23.59 -2.22
CA LYS A 296 8.59 22.67 -1.37
C LYS A 296 9.21 21.53 -2.15
N TRP A 297 8.72 21.23 -3.36
CA TRP A 297 9.34 20.24 -4.25
C TRP A 297 10.69 20.71 -4.83
N ASN A 298 11.06 21.99 -4.64
CA ASN A 298 12.27 22.62 -5.21
C ASN A 298 13.54 22.53 -4.37
N GLU A 299 13.50 22.07 -3.12
CA GLU A 299 14.67 22.05 -2.25
C GLU A 299 15.19 20.63 -2.04
N PRO A 300 15.99 20.08 -2.97
CA PRO A 300 16.69 18.83 -2.72
C PRO A 300 17.63 19.03 -1.53
N GLY A 301 17.43 18.26 -0.46
CA GLY A 301 18.33 18.23 0.71
C GLY A 301 18.04 19.23 1.84
N LYS A 302 16.93 19.99 1.80
CA LYS A 302 16.42 20.69 2.99
C LYS A 302 15.09 20.08 3.42
N GLU A 303 15.18 18.98 4.14
CA GLU A 303 14.10 18.61 5.03
C GLU A 303 13.89 19.77 6.02
N SER A 304 12.86 20.59 5.77
CA SER A 304 12.23 21.29 6.87
C SER A 304 11.85 20.22 7.91
N HIS A 305 12.26 20.41 9.16
CA HIS A 305 12.05 19.51 10.31
C HIS A 305 10.56 19.19 10.64
N ALA A 306 9.65 19.34 9.69
CA ALA A 306 8.24 19.03 9.80
C ALA A 306 7.92 17.75 9.00
N SER A 307 8.10 16.59 9.63
CA SER A 307 7.66 15.23 9.23
C SER A 307 8.22 14.66 7.90
N PRO A 308 8.75 13.41 7.91
CA PRO A 308 9.19 12.72 6.69
C PRO A 308 8.00 12.53 5.73
N SER A 309 8.27 12.59 4.42
CA SER A 309 7.25 12.35 3.40
C SER A 309 6.79 10.89 3.50
N LEU A 310 5.49 10.68 3.65
CA LEU A 310 4.93 9.33 3.67
C LEU A 310 5.00 8.75 2.26
N SER A 311 5.33 7.46 2.13
CA SER A 311 5.18 6.78 0.85
C SER A 311 3.72 6.78 0.40
N LEU A 312 3.47 6.59 -0.90
CA LEU A 312 2.11 6.42 -1.40
C LEU A 312 1.37 5.29 -0.67
N VAL A 313 2.04 4.17 -0.43
CA VAL A 313 1.43 2.99 0.21
C VAL A 313 1.02 3.33 1.65
N ALA A 314 1.89 3.99 2.41
CA ALA A 314 1.57 4.45 3.76
C ALA A 314 0.43 5.48 3.75
N SER A 315 0.41 6.37 2.76
CA SER A 315 -0.65 7.37 2.58
C SER A 315 -2.01 6.73 2.27
N VAL A 316 -2.06 5.72 1.40
CA VAL A 316 -3.26 4.90 1.15
C VAL A 316 -3.70 4.21 2.44
N ALA A 317 -2.77 3.60 3.18
CA ALA A 317 -3.08 2.88 4.40
C ALA A 317 -3.70 3.75 5.50
N GLN A 318 -3.14 4.94 5.71
CA GLN A 318 -3.66 5.89 6.69
C GLN A 318 -4.94 6.61 6.22
N SER A 319 -5.28 6.55 4.92
CA SER A 319 -6.47 7.20 4.37
C SER A 319 -7.72 6.33 4.43
N ARG A 320 -7.60 5.02 4.73
CA ARG A 320 -8.74 4.08 4.84
C ARG A 320 -9.77 4.50 5.89
N ASP A 321 -9.32 5.15 6.96
CA ASP A 321 -10.20 5.63 8.03
C ASP A 321 -10.85 6.99 7.74
N SER A 322 -10.50 7.64 6.62
CA SER A 322 -11.19 8.86 6.17
C SER A 322 -12.57 8.59 5.59
N CYS A 323 -12.80 7.39 5.04
CA CYS A 323 -14.10 6.99 4.49
C CYS A 323 -15.17 6.88 5.58
N LYS A 324 -16.41 7.24 5.26
CA LYS A 324 -17.54 6.95 6.15
C LYS A 324 -17.77 5.44 6.23
N LEU A 325 -17.79 4.78 5.07
CA LEU A 325 -17.88 3.33 4.97
C LEU A 325 -16.47 2.72 4.98
N LYS A 326 -15.92 2.49 6.18
CA LYS A 326 -14.53 2.04 6.39
C LYS A 326 -14.14 0.74 5.68
N TYR A 327 -15.10 -0.15 5.46
CA TYR A 327 -14.89 -1.42 4.78
C TYR A 327 -15.47 -1.40 3.37
N LEU A 328 -16.73 -0.99 3.17
CA LEU A 328 -17.33 -0.99 1.84
C LEU A 328 -16.59 -0.07 0.84
N THR A 329 -16.11 1.09 1.30
CA THR A 329 -15.26 1.97 0.49
C THR A 329 -13.81 1.92 0.93
N GLY A 330 -13.53 2.06 2.23
CA GLY A 330 -12.15 2.18 2.74
C GLY A 330 -11.29 0.92 2.60
N ALA A 331 -11.88 -0.26 2.33
CA ALA A 331 -11.15 -1.48 2.06
C ALA A 331 -10.98 -1.81 0.57
N ALA A 332 -11.66 -1.08 -0.32
CA ALA A 332 -11.56 -1.31 -1.76
C ALA A 332 -10.21 -0.87 -2.36
N PRO A 333 -9.59 0.27 -1.95
CA PRO A 333 -8.30 0.70 -2.46
C PRO A 333 -7.17 -0.23 -2.04
N VAL A 334 -6.49 -0.79 -3.04
CA VAL A 334 -5.28 -1.59 -2.92
C VAL A 334 -4.16 -0.96 -3.75
N VAL A 335 -2.92 -1.30 -3.41
CA VAL A 335 -1.75 -0.84 -4.15
C VAL A 335 -1.02 -2.05 -4.70
N TYR A 336 -0.73 -2.04 -5.99
CA TYR A 336 0.18 -2.98 -6.63
C TYR A 336 1.55 -2.33 -6.84
N GLY A 337 2.63 -3.07 -6.68
CA GLY A 337 4.01 -2.62 -6.92
C GLY A 337 4.76 -2.15 -5.67
N ILE A 338 5.82 -1.36 -5.88
CA ILE A 338 6.70 -0.89 -4.81
C ILE A 338 6.24 0.45 -4.23
N PRO A 339 6.63 0.82 -2.99
CA PRO A 339 6.41 2.17 -2.48
C PRO A 339 7.07 3.21 -3.37
N PHE A 340 6.47 4.37 -3.50
CA PHE A 340 7.16 5.56 -4.02
C PHE A 340 7.06 6.74 -3.08
N TYR A 341 7.98 7.68 -3.27
CA TYR A 341 8.12 8.96 -2.57
C TYR A 341 8.21 10.10 -3.61
N ILE A 342 7.77 11.30 -3.22
CA ILE A 342 7.83 12.53 -4.04
C ILE A 342 8.89 13.50 -3.55
#